data_AF-V8CIN5-F1
#
_entry.id   AF-V8CIN5-F1
#
_cell.length_a   1.000
_cell.length_b   1.000
_cell.length_c   1.000
_cell.angle_alpha   90.00
_cell.angle_beta   90.00
_cell.angle_gamma   90.00
#
_symmetry.space_group_name_H-M   'P 1'
#
loop_
_entity.id
_entity.type
_entity.pdbx_description
1 polymer ?
#
loop_
_entity_poly.entity_id
_entity_poly.type
_entity_poly.pdbx_seq_one_letter_code
_entity_poly.pdbx_strand_id
1 'polypeptide(L)'
;MLETLATPMQVGEIYAILDELSPFSLQASWDNSGLNVGSMGQEVESIALALELDSTIAQNLKPNTLLITHHPLIFSALKSLDTASYPASLIATLLQKNCALIAMHTNFDHTHLNAYFAQEILGFATTEQGIAQHCQIAPTPLLELAKTCKESLSLEHIRFVQARESIEHIYIVCGSGASYAREITTPNSCLICGDIKYHDAMIGKSNGLSFIDVEHYTSEKHFAKILQSLLQIKNLGATILPNFSPFSYL
;
A
#
# COMPACT_ATOMS: atom_id res chain seq x y z
N MET A 1 1.04 15.10 -18.58
CA MET A 1 0.91 16.48 -18.04
C MET A 1 -0.11 16.41 -16.93
N LEU A 2 0.19 16.91 -15.71
CA LEU A 2 -0.76 16.88 -14.58
C LEU A 2 -2.08 17.54 -14.98
N GLU A 3 -3.19 16.83 -14.81
CA GLU A 3 -4.56 17.33 -14.97
C GLU A 3 -4.87 18.37 -13.90
N THR A 4 -5.42 19.50 -14.31
CA THR A 4 -5.89 20.56 -13.42
C THR A 4 -7.36 20.32 -13.06
N LEU A 5 -7.71 20.56 -11.80
CA LEU A 5 -9.10 20.60 -11.36
C LEU A 5 -9.87 21.70 -12.10
N ALA A 6 -11.18 21.51 -12.28
CA ALA A 6 -12.02 22.49 -12.95
C ALA A 6 -12.08 23.84 -12.19
N THR A 7 -12.02 23.77 -10.86
CA THR A 7 -11.83 24.90 -9.95
C THR A 7 -10.90 24.46 -8.81
N PRO A 8 -10.15 25.38 -8.19
CA PRO A 8 -9.44 25.07 -6.96
C PRO A 8 -10.38 24.49 -5.91
N MET A 9 -9.89 23.53 -5.12
CA MET A 9 -10.64 22.89 -4.03
C MET A 9 -9.83 22.96 -2.74
N GLN A 10 -10.53 23.00 -1.61
CA GLN A 10 -9.86 22.87 -0.32
C GLN A 10 -9.43 21.42 -0.08
N VAL A 11 -8.25 21.25 0.52
CA VAL A 11 -7.75 19.93 0.95
C VAL A 11 -8.77 19.19 1.81
N GLY A 12 -9.52 19.90 2.66
CA GLY A 12 -10.57 19.33 3.52
C GLY A 12 -11.75 18.75 2.75
N GLU A 13 -12.13 19.32 1.61
CA GLU A 13 -13.20 18.79 0.76
C GLU A 13 -12.76 17.47 0.11
N ILE A 14 -11.53 17.42 -0.39
CA ILE A 14 -10.95 16.21 -0.96
C ILE A 14 -10.77 15.15 0.15
N TYR A 15 -10.29 15.55 1.33
CA TYR A 15 -10.14 14.66 2.49
C TYR A 15 -11.47 13.98 2.86
N ALA A 16 -12.59 14.71 2.87
CA ALA A 16 -13.90 14.14 3.17
C ALA A 16 -14.32 13.07 2.14
N ILE A 17 -13.99 13.28 0.86
CA ILE A 17 -14.23 12.29 -0.20
C ILE A 17 -13.36 11.04 0.02
N LEU A 18 -12.08 11.22 0.36
CA LEU A 18 -11.19 10.10 0.66
C LEU A 18 -11.64 9.31 1.90
N ASP A 19 -12.16 10.00 2.93
CA ASP A 19 -12.71 9.38 4.14
C ASP A 19 -14.01 8.62 3.84
N GLU A 20 -14.85 9.11 2.91
CA GLU A 20 -16.02 8.36 2.45
C GLU A 20 -15.62 7.07 1.70
N LEU A 21 -14.61 7.16 0.83
CA LEU A 21 -14.13 6.02 0.06
C LEU A 21 -13.47 4.97 0.95
N SER A 22 -12.56 5.39 1.83
CA SER A 22 -11.77 4.53 2.69
C SER A 22 -11.55 5.21 4.05
N PRO A 23 -12.47 5.02 5.02
CA PRO A 23 -12.49 5.77 6.25
C PRO A 23 -11.16 5.75 6.99
N PHE A 24 -10.62 6.93 7.32
CA PHE A 24 -9.37 7.06 8.06
C PHE A 24 -9.46 6.48 9.48
N SER A 25 -10.68 6.29 10.00
CA SER A 25 -10.93 5.61 11.27
C SER A 25 -10.62 4.11 11.26
N LEU A 26 -10.49 3.48 10.07
CA LEU A 26 -10.12 2.08 9.91
C LEU A 26 -8.60 1.84 9.96
N GLN A 27 -7.80 2.90 10.05
CA GLN A 27 -6.36 2.75 10.13
C GLN A 27 -5.95 2.01 11.41
N ALA A 28 -4.84 1.27 11.35
CA ALA A 28 -4.27 0.62 12.51
C ALA A 28 -3.86 1.66 13.58
N SER A 29 -3.88 1.28 14.85
CA SER A 29 -3.62 2.21 15.96
C SER A 29 -2.22 2.83 15.96
N TRP A 30 -1.27 2.22 15.24
CA TRP A 30 0.11 2.68 15.09
C TRP A 30 0.34 3.47 13.80
N ASP A 31 -0.66 3.54 12.92
CA ASP A 31 -0.55 4.16 11.61
C ASP A 31 -0.62 5.69 11.67
N ASN A 32 -0.28 6.35 10.56
CA ASN A 32 -0.40 7.79 10.37
C ASN A 32 -1.06 8.14 9.02
N SER A 33 -2.22 7.53 8.77
CA SER A 33 -3.07 7.87 7.62
C SER A 33 -3.78 9.21 7.85
N GLY A 34 -3.89 10.01 6.78
CA GLY A 34 -4.51 11.33 6.77
C GLY A 34 -3.55 12.44 6.34
N LEU A 35 -3.83 13.68 6.76
CA LEU A 35 -3.02 14.84 6.38
C LEU A 35 -1.62 14.78 7.04
N ASN A 36 -0.58 14.64 6.23
CA ASN A 36 0.81 14.59 6.66
C ASN A 36 1.51 15.95 6.49
N VAL A 37 1.22 16.70 5.42
CA VAL A 37 1.82 18.02 5.13
C VAL A 37 0.74 18.96 4.59
N GLY A 38 0.73 20.22 5.04
CA GLY A 38 -0.22 21.25 4.61
C GLY A 38 -1.31 21.54 5.64
N SER A 39 -2.47 22.02 5.19
CA SER A 39 -3.63 22.29 6.06
C SER A 39 -4.95 21.98 5.36
N MET A 40 -6.01 21.64 6.10
CA MET A 40 -7.32 21.35 5.52
C MET A 40 -7.95 22.53 4.78
N GLY A 41 -7.62 23.77 5.17
CA GLY A 41 -8.12 24.98 4.50
C GLY A 41 -7.29 25.44 3.30
N GLN A 42 -6.19 24.73 2.98
CA GLN A 42 -5.36 25.05 1.82
C GLN A 42 -6.11 24.75 0.53
N GLU A 43 -6.08 25.67 -0.43
CA GLU A 43 -6.59 25.44 -1.78
C GLU A 43 -5.53 24.74 -2.65
N VAL A 44 -5.98 23.78 -3.45
CA VAL A 44 -5.16 23.05 -4.41
C VAL A 44 -5.79 23.08 -5.79
N GLU A 45 -4.95 23.09 -6.82
CA GLU A 45 -5.32 23.21 -8.24
C GLU A 45 -5.25 21.86 -8.97
N SER A 46 -4.54 20.87 -8.41
CA SER A 46 -4.40 19.55 -9.01
C SER A 46 -4.20 18.46 -7.96
N ILE A 47 -4.55 17.22 -8.32
CA ILE A 47 -4.34 16.03 -7.50
C ILE A 47 -3.34 15.12 -8.21
N ALA A 48 -2.34 14.66 -7.47
CA ALA A 48 -1.37 13.68 -7.91
C ALA A 48 -1.42 12.44 -7.02
N LEU A 49 -1.22 11.26 -7.60
CA LEU A 49 -1.23 9.98 -6.89
C LEU A 49 0.13 9.30 -7.03
N ALA A 50 0.59 8.70 -5.94
CA ALA A 50 1.86 7.99 -5.86
C ALA A 50 1.75 6.85 -4.85
N LEU A 51 2.63 5.84 -4.93
CA LEU A 51 2.78 4.88 -3.83
C LEU A 51 3.42 5.59 -2.63
N GLU A 52 4.49 6.34 -2.88
CA GLU A 52 5.26 7.05 -1.87
C GLU A 52 5.88 8.33 -2.45
N LEU A 53 6.28 9.26 -1.58
CA LEU A 53 7.00 10.46 -1.98
C LEU A 53 8.50 10.21 -1.98
N ASP A 54 9.13 10.40 -3.14
CA ASP A 54 10.58 10.46 -3.29
C ASP A 54 11.07 11.87 -3.72
N SER A 55 12.38 12.05 -3.83
CA SER A 55 12.98 13.31 -4.26
C SER A 55 12.61 13.70 -5.69
N THR A 56 12.44 12.73 -6.59
CA THR A 56 12.10 12.96 -7.99
C THR A 56 10.69 13.52 -8.10
N ILE A 57 9.73 12.93 -7.38
CA ILE A 57 8.36 13.43 -7.28
C ILE A 57 8.36 14.81 -6.64
N ALA A 58 9.02 15.00 -5.49
CA ALA A 58 9.06 16.30 -4.80
C ALA A 58 9.57 17.42 -5.72
N GLN A 59 10.63 17.17 -6.50
CA GLN A 59 11.23 18.14 -7.42
C GLN A 59 10.36 18.45 -8.64
N ASN A 60 9.64 17.46 -9.17
CA ASN A 60 8.82 17.62 -10.38
C ASN A 60 7.35 17.98 -10.12
N LEU A 61 6.89 17.90 -8.86
CA LEU A 61 5.54 18.28 -8.49
C LEU A 61 5.29 19.76 -8.79
N LYS A 62 4.15 20.07 -9.43
CA LYS A 62 3.73 21.45 -9.67
C LYS A 62 3.32 22.13 -8.36
N PRO A 63 3.44 23.46 -8.23
CA PRO A 63 2.87 24.19 -7.11
C PRO A 63 1.37 23.95 -6.94
N ASN A 64 0.85 24.18 -5.73
CA ASN A 64 -0.58 24.02 -5.39
C ASN A 64 -1.15 22.63 -5.72
N THR A 65 -0.34 21.58 -5.60
CA THR A 65 -0.78 20.18 -5.81
C THR A 65 -1.07 19.50 -4.49
N LEU A 66 -2.18 18.78 -4.39
CA LEU A 66 -2.38 17.75 -3.37
C LEU A 66 -1.77 16.44 -3.86
N LEU A 67 -0.73 15.97 -3.19
CA LEU A 67 -0.21 14.62 -3.39
C LEU A 67 -0.93 13.65 -2.46
N ILE A 68 -1.45 12.56 -3.00
CA ILE A 68 -2.02 11.45 -2.22
C ILE A 68 -1.11 10.24 -2.38
N THR A 69 -0.55 9.77 -1.27
CA THR A 69 0.32 8.58 -1.24
C THR A 69 -0.35 7.41 -0.54
N HIS A 70 0.14 6.20 -0.79
CA HIS A 70 -0.17 5.07 0.08
C HIS A 70 0.62 5.21 1.38
N HIS A 71 1.95 5.32 1.28
CA HIS A 71 2.82 5.40 2.43
C HIS A 71 2.82 6.80 3.08
N PRO A 72 2.69 6.88 4.42
CA PRO A 72 2.86 8.12 5.14
C PRO A 72 4.31 8.62 5.01
N LEU A 73 4.48 9.88 4.61
CA LEU A 73 5.79 10.53 4.62
C LEU A 73 6.31 10.68 6.05
N ILE A 74 5.41 10.99 6.98
CA ILE A 74 5.70 11.05 8.41
C ILE A 74 5.20 9.75 9.03
N PHE A 75 5.99 8.70 8.99
CA PHE A 75 5.58 7.41 9.60
C PHE A 75 5.73 7.39 11.13
N SER A 76 6.63 8.20 11.67
CA SER A 76 6.86 8.33 13.12
C SER A 76 7.02 9.79 13.50
N ALA A 77 6.71 10.12 14.76
CA ALA A 77 6.78 11.48 15.26
C ALA A 77 8.18 12.09 15.05
N LEU A 78 8.23 13.24 14.37
CA LEU A 78 9.46 13.99 14.14
C LEU A 78 9.92 14.65 15.44
N LYS A 79 11.16 14.37 15.86
CA LYS A 79 11.79 15.04 17.01
C LYS A 79 12.35 16.42 16.65
N SER A 80 12.70 16.62 15.38
CA SER A 80 13.20 17.86 14.80
C SER A 80 12.82 17.92 13.32
N LEU A 81 12.85 19.13 12.74
CA LEU A 81 12.65 19.36 11.31
C LEU A 81 13.95 19.89 10.70
N ASP A 82 14.96 19.02 10.59
CA ASP A 82 16.21 19.35 9.89
C ASP A 82 16.03 19.13 8.38
N THR A 83 15.85 20.23 7.64
CA THR A 83 15.55 20.21 6.20
C THR A 83 16.68 19.68 5.32
N ALA A 84 17.85 19.35 5.90
CA ALA A 84 18.91 18.61 5.22
C ALA A 84 18.71 17.08 5.24
N SER A 85 17.74 16.57 6.02
CA SER A 85 17.56 15.12 6.29
C SER A 85 16.20 14.61 5.83
N TYR A 86 16.11 13.32 5.47
CA TYR A 86 14.83 12.66 5.20
C TYR A 86 14.07 12.40 6.52
N PRO A 87 12.73 12.58 6.57
CA PRO A 87 11.84 13.05 5.49
C PRO A 87 11.70 14.58 5.40
N ALA A 88 12.32 15.34 6.30
CA ALA A 88 12.15 16.79 6.43
C ALA A 88 12.56 17.60 5.18
N SER A 89 13.54 17.13 4.40
CA SER A 89 13.93 17.73 3.12
C SER A 89 12.81 17.68 2.07
N LEU A 90 12.04 16.60 2.05
CA LEU A 90 10.88 16.44 1.17
C LEU A 90 9.71 17.33 1.64
N ILE A 91 9.47 17.37 2.95
CA ILE A 91 8.48 18.28 3.55
C ILE A 91 8.78 19.73 3.18
N ALA A 92 10.03 20.16 3.33
CA ALA A 92 10.46 21.51 2.97
C ALA A 92 10.21 21.82 1.48
N THR A 93 10.49 20.86 0.60
CA THR A 93 10.24 21.00 -0.85
C THR A 93 8.75 21.16 -1.17
N LEU A 94 7.88 20.37 -0.53
CA LEU A 94 6.43 20.49 -0.71
C LEU A 94 5.91 21.85 -0.22
N LEU A 95 6.32 22.28 0.96
CA LEU A 95 5.89 23.56 1.55
C LEU A 95 6.32 24.76 0.70
N GLN A 96 7.54 24.75 0.15
CA GLN A 96 8.01 25.82 -0.76
C GLN A 96 7.15 25.95 -2.02
N LYS A 97 6.50 24.87 -2.44
CA LYS A 97 5.62 24.82 -3.61
C LYS A 97 4.14 25.00 -3.24
N ASN A 98 3.83 25.26 -1.97
CA ASN A 98 2.46 25.28 -1.47
C ASN A 98 1.69 23.98 -1.80
N CYS A 99 2.37 22.84 -1.73
CA CYS A 99 1.76 21.52 -1.92
C CYS A 99 1.34 20.93 -0.57
N ALA A 100 0.34 20.06 -0.61
CA ALA A 100 -0.13 19.28 0.54
C ALA A 100 0.09 17.79 0.29
N LEU A 101 0.11 17.00 1.36
CA LEU A 101 0.22 15.54 1.28
C LEU A 101 -0.79 14.87 2.22
N ILE A 102 -1.61 13.98 1.65
CA ILE A 102 -2.45 13.03 2.38
C ILE A 102 -1.93 11.61 2.15
N ALA A 103 -1.81 10.82 3.21
CA ALA A 103 -1.50 9.40 3.13
C ALA A 103 -2.77 8.56 3.34
N MET A 104 -2.96 7.54 2.51
CA MET A 104 -4.01 6.52 2.65
C MET A 104 -3.34 5.15 2.74
N HIS A 105 -2.99 4.75 3.95
CA HIS A 105 -2.15 3.59 4.22
C HIS A 105 -3.02 2.40 4.64
N THR A 106 -3.02 2.03 5.93
CA THR A 106 -3.69 0.81 6.40
C THR A 106 -5.22 0.87 6.28
N ASN A 107 -5.82 2.06 6.26
CA ASN A 107 -7.25 2.20 5.94
C ASN A 107 -7.56 1.74 4.51
N PHE A 108 -6.65 2.02 3.57
CA PHE A 108 -6.80 1.63 2.18
C PHE A 108 -6.48 0.15 1.96
N ASP A 109 -5.52 -0.40 2.72
CA ASP A 109 -5.27 -1.86 2.77
C ASP A 109 -6.51 -2.63 3.20
N HIS A 110 -7.16 -2.14 4.26
CA HIS A 110 -8.35 -2.75 4.83
C HIS A 110 -9.53 -2.78 3.87
N THR A 111 -9.66 -1.76 3.03
CA THR A 111 -10.87 -1.54 2.22
C THR A 111 -10.71 -1.92 0.75
N HIS A 112 -9.50 -1.79 0.17
CA HIS A 112 -9.31 -1.91 -1.27
C HIS A 112 -8.07 -2.73 -1.65
N LEU A 113 -6.88 -2.37 -1.17
CA LEU A 113 -5.62 -2.86 -1.77
C LEU A 113 -5.47 -4.37 -1.65
N ASN A 114 -5.68 -4.92 -0.45
CA ASN A 114 -5.51 -6.36 -0.23
C ASN A 114 -6.57 -7.17 -0.99
N ALA A 115 -7.82 -6.71 -1.02
CA ALA A 115 -8.90 -7.35 -1.76
C ALA A 115 -8.63 -7.33 -3.27
N TYR A 116 -8.22 -6.18 -3.82
CA TYR A 116 -7.83 -6.05 -5.22
C TYR A 116 -6.65 -6.96 -5.56
N PHE A 117 -5.62 -7.02 -4.72
CA PHE A 117 -4.47 -7.88 -4.95
C PHE A 117 -4.85 -9.36 -4.93
N ALA A 118 -5.66 -9.78 -3.96
CA ALA A 118 -6.15 -11.16 -3.88
C ALA A 118 -6.96 -11.56 -5.12
N GLN A 119 -7.93 -10.74 -5.52
CA GLN A 119 -8.92 -11.08 -6.54
C GLN A 119 -8.43 -10.80 -7.96
N GLU A 120 -7.94 -9.59 -8.22
CA GLU A 120 -7.63 -9.11 -9.56
C GLU A 120 -6.21 -9.44 -10.00
N ILE A 121 -5.27 -9.56 -9.05
CA ILE A 121 -3.87 -9.87 -9.34
C ILE A 121 -3.58 -11.36 -9.19
N LEU A 122 -3.98 -11.96 -8.06
CA LEU A 122 -3.70 -13.37 -7.79
C LEU A 122 -4.83 -14.33 -8.22
N GLY A 123 -6.04 -13.83 -8.45
CA GLY A 123 -7.16 -14.66 -8.93
C GLY A 123 -7.84 -15.50 -7.84
N PHE A 124 -7.67 -15.16 -6.56
CA PHE A 124 -8.30 -15.88 -5.45
C PHE A 124 -9.63 -15.24 -5.03
N ALA A 125 -10.65 -16.07 -4.85
CA ALA A 125 -11.91 -15.63 -4.26
C ALA A 125 -11.77 -15.48 -2.74
N THR A 126 -12.07 -14.28 -2.23
CA THR A 126 -11.96 -13.94 -0.81
C THR A 126 -13.25 -14.27 -0.07
N THR A 127 -13.14 -14.91 1.10
CA THR A 127 -14.27 -15.28 1.97
C THR A 127 -14.48 -14.32 3.14
N GLU A 128 -13.46 -13.58 3.54
CA GLU A 128 -13.51 -12.54 4.58
C GLU A 128 -12.78 -11.28 4.12
N GLN A 129 -13.32 -10.11 4.48
CA GLN A 129 -12.76 -8.81 4.14
C GLN A 129 -12.21 -8.12 5.39
N GLY A 130 -11.05 -7.48 5.23
CA GLY A 130 -10.37 -6.69 6.25
C GLY A 130 -8.90 -6.53 5.90
N ILE A 131 -8.06 -6.34 6.92
CA ILE A 131 -6.62 -6.18 6.71
C ILE A 131 -5.97 -7.43 6.12
N ALA A 132 -6.45 -8.63 6.46
CA ALA A 132 -6.01 -9.87 5.84
C ALA A 132 -7.17 -10.49 5.07
N GLN A 133 -6.96 -10.71 3.79
CA GLN A 133 -7.93 -11.39 2.96
C GLN A 133 -7.76 -12.89 3.14
N HIS A 134 -8.83 -13.56 3.55
CA HIS A 134 -8.86 -15.02 3.65
C HIS A 134 -9.44 -15.62 2.38
N CYS A 135 -8.78 -16.65 1.86
CA CYS A 135 -9.26 -17.43 0.71
C CYS A 135 -9.21 -18.92 1.05
N GLN A 136 -10.28 -19.65 0.75
CA GLN A 136 -10.29 -21.10 0.81
C GLN A 136 -10.08 -21.69 -0.59
N ILE A 137 -9.16 -22.64 -0.71
CA ILE A 137 -8.82 -23.30 -1.96
C ILE A 137 -8.93 -24.82 -1.82
N ALA A 138 -8.95 -25.53 -2.95
CA ALA A 138 -8.74 -26.96 -2.94
C ALA A 138 -7.33 -27.27 -2.39
N PRO A 139 -7.10 -28.46 -1.79
CA PRO A 139 -5.77 -28.84 -1.33
C PRO A 139 -4.73 -28.74 -2.45
N THR A 140 -3.81 -27.77 -2.34
CA THR A 140 -2.82 -27.45 -3.38
C THR A 140 -1.40 -27.53 -2.80
N PRO A 141 -0.43 -28.18 -3.49
CA PRO A 141 0.96 -28.16 -3.05
C PRO A 141 1.51 -26.73 -2.96
N LEU A 142 2.24 -26.39 -1.90
CA LEU A 142 2.79 -25.03 -1.74
C LEU A 142 3.64 -24.59 -2.93
N LEU A 143 4.41 -25.51 -3.50
CA LEU A 143 5.24 -25.22 -4.67
C LEU A 143 4.41 -24.82 -5.90
N GLU A 144 3.24 -25.42 -6.09
CA GLU A 144 2.32 -25.03 -7.17
C GLU A 144 1.73 -23.65 -6.90
N LEU A 145 1.30 -23.40 -5.66
CA LEU A 145 0.80 -22.08 -5.25
C LEU A 145 1.85 -20.98 -5.46
N ALA A 146 3.11 -21.22 -5.07
CA ALA A 146 4.21 -20.28 -5.28
C ALA A 146 4.50 -20.04 -6.77
N LYS A 147 4.38 -21.06 -7.63
CA LYS A 147 4.50 -20.89 -9.09
C LYS A 147 3.37 -20.02 -9.64
N THR A 148 2.13 -20.25 -9.23
CA THR A 148 0.99 -19.41 -9.61
C THR A 148 1.23 -17.96 -9.22
N CYS A 149 1.64 -17.68 -7.98
CA CYS A 149 1.96 -16.31 -7.56
C CYS A 149 3.10 -15.70 -8.39
N LYS A 150 4.17 -16.46 -8.66
CA LYS A 150 5.30 -16.00 -9.48
C LYS A 150 4.85 -15.60 -10.89
N GLU A 151 4.02 -16.42 -11.52
CA GLU A 151 3.50 -16.20 -12.87
C GLU A 151 2.57 -14.99 -12.91
N SER A 152 1.59 -14.92 -11.99
CA SER A 152 0.65 -13.80 -11.89
C SER A 152 1.36 -12.45 -11.70
N LEU A 153 2.47 -12.44 -10.95
CA LEU A 153 3.24 -11.24 -10.66
C LEU A 153 4.36 -10.99 -11.68
N SER A 154 4.60 -11.90 -12.61
CA SER A 154 5.71 -11.86 -13.57
C SER A 154 7.08 -11.67 -12.89
N LEU A 155 7.29 -12.33 -11.75
CA LEU A 155 8.54 -12.24 -10.98
C LEU A 155 9.61 -13.18 -11.54
N GLU A 156 10.86 -12.73 -11.58
CA GLU A 156 12.00 -13.56 -11.98
C GLU A 156 12.29 -14.65 -10.94
N HIS A 157 12.23 -14.26 -9.66
CA HIS A 157 12.40 -15.14 -8.51
C HIS A 157 11.28 -14.91 -7.50
N ILE A 158 10.86 -15.97 -6.82
CA ILE A 158 9.93 -15.90 -5.70
C ILE A 158 10.51 -16.68 -4.54
N ARG A 159 10.37 -16.14 -3.31
CA ARG A 159 10.78 -16.84 -2.10
C ARG A 159 9.55 -17.44 -1.44
N PHE A 160 9.68 -18.63 -0.89
CA PHE A 160 8.63 -19.25 -0.11
C PHE A 160 9.23 -20.08 1.03
N VAL A 161 8.42 -20.29 2.06
CA VAL A 161 8.78 -21.06 3.24
C VAL A 161 7.77 -22.18 3.38
N GLN A 162 8.24 -23.42 3.20
CA GLN A 162 7.38 -24.60 3.31
C GLN A 162 7.34 -25.13 4.74
N ALA A 163 6.17 -25.05 5.36
CA ALA A 163 5.84 -25.65 6.64
C ALA A 163 4.86 -26.82 6.50
N ARG A 164 4.02 -26.79 5.45
CA ARG A 164 3.05 -27.81 5.07
C ARG A 164 3.20 -28.15 3.59
N GLU A 165 2.97 -29.42 3.25
CA GLU A 165 2.99 -29.87 1.85
C GLU A 165 1.79 -29.32 1.07
N SER A 166 0.60 -29.39 1.68
CA SER A 166 -0.67 -28.98 1.07
C SER A 166 -1.27 -27.79 1.80
N ILE A 167 -1.77 -26.83 1.02
CA ILE A 167 -2.40 -25.59 1.46
C ILE A 167 -3.88 -25.62 1.07
N GLU A 168 -4.73 -25.25 2.02
CA GLU A 168 -6.19 -25.15 1.85
C GLU A 168 -6.69 -23.74 2.20
N HIS A 169 -5.90 -22.98 2.95
CA HIS A 169 -6.22 -21.62 3.38
C HIS A 169 -5.10 -20.66 3.03
N ILE A 170 -5.46 -19.57 2.36
CA ILE A 170 -4.54 -18.48 2.03
C ILE A 170 -4.96 -17.27 2.83
N TYR A 171 -3.98 -16.60 3.44
CA TYR A 171 -4.12 -15.26 4.00
C TYR A 171 -3.25 -14.31 3.19
N ILE A 172 -3.78 -13.17 2.78
CA ILE A 172 -3.09 -12.20 1.93
C ILE A 172 -3.09 -10.85 2.62
N VAL A 173 -1.89 -10.29 2.78
CA VAL A 173 -1.65 -8.94 3.32
C VAL A 173 -0.54 -8.32 2.47
N CYS A 174 -0.86 -7.27 1.69
CA CYS A 174 0.16 -6.54 0.93
C CYS A 174 1.17 -5.87 1.87
N GLY A 175 2.35 -5.56 1.33
CA GLY A 175 3.40 -4.91 2.11
C GLY A 175 3.99 -5.80 3.19
N SER A 176 4.39 -5.19 4.30
CA SER A 176 5.05 -5.87 5.42
C SER A 176 4.06 -6.62 6.35
N GLY A 177 3.39 -7.63 5.80
CA GLY A 177 2.32 -8.38 6.46
C GLY A 177 2.78 -9.51 7.40
N ALA A 178 4.07 -9.82 7.49
CA ALA A 178 4.57 -10.99 8.21
C ALA A 178 4.19 -11.04 9.71
N SER A 179 3.96 -9.87 10.33
CA SER A 179 3.49 -9.78 11.72
C SER A 179 2.10 -10.42 11.94
N TYR A 180 1.27 -10.48 10.89
CA TYR A 180 -0.06 -11.09 10.92
C TYR A 180 -0.03 -12.62 11.07
N ALA A 181 1.13 -13.24 10.86
CA ALA A 181 1.33 -14.68 11.07
C ALA A 181 0.89 -15.18 12.46
N ARG A 182 0.90 -14.30 13.47
CA ARG A 182 0.50 -14.63 14.85
C ARG A 182 -1.00 -14.81 15.03
N GLU A 183 -1.80 -14.21 14.15
CA GLU A 183 -3.27 -14.29 14.17
C GLU A 183 -3.78 -15.54 13.42
N ILE A 184 -2.94 -16.16 12.60
CA ILE A 184 -3.31 -17.31 11.78
C ILE A 184 -3.12 -18.60 12.58
N THR A 185 -4.24 -19.23 12.93
CA THR A 185 -4.25 -20.52 13.66
C THR A 185 -4.80 -21.67 12.83
N THR A 186 -5.38 -21.36 11.67
CA THR A 186 -5.98 -22.35 10.75
C THR A 186 -4.89 -23.29 10.21
N PRO A 187 -5.10 -24.62 10.26
CA PRO A 187 -4.16 -25.58 9.71
C PRO A 187 -4.06 -25.46 8.18
N ASN A 188 -3.01 -26.03 7.59
CA ASN A 188 -2.79 -26.04 6.13
C ASN A 188 -2.90 -24.63 5.51
N SER A 189 -2.32 -23.65 6.21
CA SER A 189 -2.39 -22.24 5.84
C SER A 189 -1.09 -21.72 5.23
N CYS A 190 -1.22 -20.74 4.35
CA CYS A 190 -0.13 -19.96 3.79
C CYS A 190 -0.41 -18.46 3.95
N LEU A 191 0.57 -17.70 4.42
CA LEU A 191 0.54 -16.24 4.38
C LEU A 191 1.30 -15.73 3.15
N ILE A 192 0.62 -14.96 2.31
CA ILE A 192 1.19 -14.28 1.15
C ILE A 192 1.35 -12.80 1.52
N CYS A 193 2.59 -12.32 1.61
CA CYS A 193 2.91 -10.93 1.93
C CYS A 193 4.32 -10.56 1.42
N GLY A 194 4.71 -9.31 1.56
CA GLY A 194 6.08 -8.84 1.35
C GLY A 194 6.91 -8.79 2.65
N ASP A 195 8.20 -8.48 2.50
CA ASP A 195 9.15 -8.19 3.59
C ASP A 195 9.25 -9.26 4.68
N ILE A 196 9.18 -10.53 4.30
CA ILE A 196 9.31 -11.62 5.26
C ILE A 196 10.76 -11.66 5.77
N LYS A 197 10.95 -11.38 7.06
CA LYS A 197 12.25 -11.47 7.71
C LYS A 197 12.57 -12.92 8.05
N TYR A 198 13.87 -13.21 8.17
CA TYR A 198 14.37 -14.55 8.48
C TYR A 198 13.74 -15.15 9.73
N HIS A 199 13.64 -14.38 10.82
CA HIS A 199 13.06 -14.88 12.07
C HIS A 199 11.53 -15.07 12.01
N ASP A 200 10.82 -14.23 11.25
CA ASP A 200 9.38 -14.42 11.03
C ASP A 200 9.12 -15.74 10.28
N ALA A 201 9.92 -16.01 9.24
CA ALA A 201 9.89 -17.26 8.49
C ALA A 201 10.20 -18.48 9.38
N MET A 202 11.23 -18.40 10.25
CA MET A 202 11.55 -19.49 11.19
C MET A 202 10.40 -19.79 12.14
N ILE A 203 9.82 -18.75 12.76
CA ILE A 203 8.76 -18.88 13.74
C ILE A 203 7.51 -19.47 13.07
N GLY A 204 7.07 -18.90 11.95
CA GLY A 204 5.87 -19.40 11.28
C GLY A 204 6.07 -20.82 10.74
N LYS A 205 7.26 -21.18 10.23
CA LYS A 205 7.57 -22.56 9.85
C LYS A 205 7.45 -23.53 11.02
N SER A 206 7.98 -23.16 12.19
CA SER A 206 7.86 -23.98 13.40
C SER A 206 6.41 -24.15 13.86
N ASN A 207 5.56 -23.16 13.58
CA ASN A 207 4.13 -23.19 13.90
C ASN A 207 3.27 -23.84 12.80
N GLY A 208 3.90 -24.33 11.72
CA GLY A 208 3.19 -24.99 10.62
C GLY A 208 2.48 -24.03 9.66
N LEU A 209 2.86 -22.74 9.63
CA LEU A 209 2.43 -21.74 8.67
C LEU A 209 3.44 -21.62 7.54
N SER A 210 2.98 -21.82 6.30
CA SER A 210 3.79 -21.58 5.10
C SER A 210 3.76 -20.09 4.71
N PHE A 211 4.76 -19.63 3.97
CA PHE A 211 4.80 -18.26 3.46
C PHE A 211 5.14 -18.21 1.98
N ILE A 212 4.64 -17.19 1.29
CA ILE A 212 5.10 -16.78 -0.05
C ILE A 212 5.41 -15.29 0.01
N ASP A 213 6.64 -14.94 -0.35
CA ASP A 213 7.09 -13.55 -0.43
C ASP A 213 6.82 -12.99 -1.83
N VAL A 214 5.91 -12.02 -1.91
CA VAL A 214 5.48 -11.39 -3.17
C VAL A 214 6.11 -10.02 -3.40
N GLU A 215 7.10 -9.65 -2.59
CA GLU A 215 7.75 -8.34 -2.56
C GLU A 215 6.80 -7.18 -2.20
N HIS A 216 7.28 -6.25 -1.38
CA HIS A 216 6.50 -5.11 -0.90
C HIS A 216 5.92 -4.28 -2.05
N TYR A 217 6.81 -3.70 -2.88
CA TYR A 217 6.43 -2.84 -4.00
C TYR A 217 5.49 -3.54 -4.98
N THR A 218 5.76 -4.81 -5.31
CA THR A 218 4.97 -5.58 -6.27
C THR A 218 3.53 -5.77 -5.79
N SER A 219 3.33 -5.97 -4.49
CA SER A 219 2.00 -6.13 -3.89
C SER A 219 1.18 -4.84 -3.80
N GLU A 220 1.84 -3.67 -3.79
CA GLU A 220 1.17 -2.39 -3.48
C GLU A 220 1.12 -1.39 -4.64
N LYS A 221 1.95 -1.56 -5.69
CA LYS A 221 2.05 -0.64 -6.84
C LYS A 221 0.72 -0.33 -7.54
N HIS A 222 -0.34 -1.08 -7.24
CA HIS A 222 -1.68 -0.88 -7.75
C HIS A 222 -2.48 0.23 -7.03
N PHE A 223 -2.03 0.68 -5.85
CA PHE A 223 -2.69 1.73 -5.06
C PHE A 223 -3.17 2.93 -5.90
N ALA A 224 -2.24 3.57 -6.62
CA ALA A 224 -2.54 4.79 -7.36
C ALA A 224 -3.57 4.55 -8.48
N LYS A 225 -3.53 3.38 -9.12
CA LYS A 225 -4.51 2.99 -10.17
C LYS A 225 -5.90 2.77 -9.58
N ILE A 226 -5.98 2.09 -8.44
CA ILE A 226 -7.25 1.83 -7.75
C ILE A 226 -7.88 3.17 -7.33
N LEU A 227 -7.11 4.00 -6.62
CA LEU A 227 -7.60 5.29 -6.13
C LEU A 227 -7.99 6.24 -7.27
N GLN A 228 -7.24 6.26 -8.38
CA GLN A 228 -7.62 7.06 -9.56
C GLN A 228 -9.02 6.68 -10.07
N SER A 229 -9.32 5.38 -10.14
CA SER A 229 -10.62 4.90 -10.60
C SER A 229 -11.76 5.30 -9.65
N LEU A 230 -11.50 5.25 -8.33
CA LEU A 230 -12.46 5.68 -7.30
C LEU A 230 -12.71 7.19 -7.35
N LEU A 231 -11.65 8.00 -7.48
CA LEU A 231 -11.75 9.45 -7.62
C LEU A 231 -12.49 9.86 -8.90
N GLN A 232 -12.29 9.13 -10.00
CA GLN A 232 -13.01 9.37 -11.24
C GLN A 232 -14.53 9.18 -11.08
N ILE A 233 -14.97 8.18 -10.31
CA ILE A 233 -16.39 7.97 -9.97
C ILE A 233 -16.94 9.17 -9.17
N LYS A 234 -16.09 9.81 -8.35
CA LYS A 234 -16.41 11.03 -7.60
C LYS A 234 -16.24 12.32 -8.42
N ASN A 235 -16.01 12.22 -9.74
CA ASN A 235 -15.73 13.33 -10.64
C ASN A 235 -14.48 14.16 -10.28
N LEU A 236 -13.48 13.52 -9.66
CA LEU A 236 -12.18 14.11 -9.37
C LEU A 236 -11.11 13.54 -10.31
N GLY A 237 -10.52 14.42 -11.12
CA GLY A 237 -9.36 14.10 -11.94
C GLY A 237 -8.09 14.03 -11.09
N ALA A 238 -7.28 13.00 -11.28
CA ALA A 238 -6.03 12.80 -10.57
C ALA A 238 -4.99 12.16 -11.49
N THR A 239 -3.76 12.65 -11.42
CA THR A 239 -2.66 12.14 -12.25
C THR A 239 -1.77 11.19 -11.47
N ILE A 240 -1.56 9.98 -11.99
CA ILE A 240 -0.60 9.03 -11.42
C ILE A 240 0.81 9.48 -11.77
N LEU A 241 1.66 9.58 -10.74
CA LEU A 241 3.09 9.82 -10.87
C LEU A 241 3.85 8.49 -10.86
N PRO A 242 4.95 8.38 -11.61
CA PRO A 242 5.76 7.17 -11.59
C PRO A 242 6.47 7.02 -10.24
N ASN A 243 6.31 5.85 -9.62
CA ASN A 243 7.14 5.35 -8.52
C ASN A 243 7.81 4.05 -8.97
N PHE A 244 8.97 3.75 -8.40
CA PHE A 244 9.71 2.53 -8.68
C PHE A 244 10.26 1.95 -7.38
N SER A 245 10.42 0.62 -7.34
CA SER A 245 11.08 -0.05 -6.23
C SER A 245 12.49 0.53 -6.01
N PRO A 246 12.91 0.76 -4.75
CA PRO A 246 14.30 1.14 -4.45
C PRO A 246 15.28 -0.01 -4.63
N PHE A 247 14.80 -1.25 -4.80
CA PHE A 247 15.64 -2.44 -4.98
C PHE A 247 15.92 -2.72 -6.45
N SER A 248 17.18 -3.08 -6.74
CA SER A 248 17.61 -3.61 -8.03
C SER A 248 18.07 -5.05 -7.84
N TYR A 249 17.72 -5.92 -8.80
CA TYR A 249 18.08 -7.33 -8.81
C TYR A 249 19.17 -7.58 -9.86
N LEU A 250 20.06 -8.54 -9.60
CA LEU A 250 21.17 -8.96 -10.46
C LEU A 250 21.06 -10.46 -10.77
#